data_AF-A0A081FVH1-F1
#
_entry.id   AF-A0A081FVH1-F1
#
_cell.length_a   1.000
_cell.length_b   1.000
_cell.length_c   1.000
_cell.angle_alpha   90.00
_cell.angle_beta   90.00
_cell.angle_gamma   90.00
#
_symmetry.space_group_name_H-M   'P 1'
#
loop_
_entity.id
_entity.type
_entity.pdbx_description
1 polymer ?
#
loop_
_entity_poly.entity_id
_entity_poly.type
_entity_poly.pdbx_seq_one_letter_code
_entity_poly.pdbx_strand_id
1 'polypeptide(L)'
;MMDDLFVDPDPVPVAQAAWLLRGYLRESAPQIIESVRGVLRQSPLRTMQVPGGKWMSVKTSSCGALGWVSDALGYRYADTDPLTGQPWPAMPTALQVLARDAAAEVGFGAFEPDACLINCYQPGAKMGLHQDRDEKDLSAPIVSVSLGLPAVFMFGGSKRSDAVKRFPLEHGDVLVWGGVSRMVYHGVAPLKAGHHPLLGEWRVNLTFRRAG
;
A
#
# COMPACT_ATOMS: atom_id res chain seq x y z
N MET A 1 40.21 -8.37 -4.24
CA MET A 1 39.04 -8.74 -5.06
C MET A 1 37.85 -8.07 -4.42
N MET A 2 37.62 -6.84 -4.84
CA MET A 2 36.39 -6.08 -4.63
C MET A 2 35.50 -6.37 -5.83
N ASP A 3 34.21 -6.58 -5.55
CA ASP A 3 33.04 -6.33 -6.40
C ASP A 3 31.96 -7.39 -6.14
N ASP A 4 31.35 -7.31 -4.96
CA ASP A 4 29.92 -7.64 -4.80
C ASP A 4 29.25 -6.33 -4.38
N LEU A 5 29.19 -5.38 -5.33
CA LEU A 5 28.34 -4.21 -5.19
C LEU A 5 26.88 -4.69 -5.23
N PHE A 6 26.13 -4.31 -4.20
CA PHE A 6 24.70 -4.44 -4.06
C PHE A 6 24.00 -3.84 -5.29
N VAL A 7 23.75 -4.65 -6.31
CA VAL A 7 22.84 -4.30 -7.40
C VAL A 7 21.45 -4.59 -6.86
N ASP A 8 20.69 -3.55 -6.54
CA ASP A 8 19.24 -3.70 -6.34
C ASP A 8 18.67 -4.38 -7.59
N PRO A 9 17.88 -5.46 -7.45
CA PRO A 9 17.40 -6.19 -8.60
C PRO A 9 16.55 -5.28 -9.48
N ASP A 10 16.81 -5.30 -10.80
CA ASP A 10 16.09 -4.51 -11.79
C ASP A 10 14.56 -4.61 -11.61
N PRO A 11 13.79 -3.51 -11.80
CA PRO A 11 12.34 -3.53 -11.74
C PRO A 11 11.71 -4.60 -12.67
N VAL A 12 10.87 -5.45 -12.10
CA VAL A 12 10.21 -6.54 -12.85
C VAL A 12 8.86 -6.07 -13.39
N PRO A 13 8.60 -6.11 -14.72
CA PRO A 13 7.32 -5.71 -15.28
C PRO A 13 6.21 -6.72 -14.91
N VAL A 14 5.12 -6.21 -14.34
CA VAL A 14 3.90 -7.00 -14.01
C VAL A 14 2.84 -6.84 -15.10
N ALA A 15 2.72 -5.62 -15.63
CA ALA A 15 1.88 -5.23 -16.75
C ALA A 15 2.42 -3.93 -17.37
N GLN A 16 1.76 -3.42 -18.40
CA GLN A 16 2.12 -2.11 -18.97
C GLN A 16 1.94 -1.02 -17.91
N ALA A 17 3.00 -0.24 -17.65
CA ALA A 17 3.03 0.79 -16.61
C ALA A 17 2.77 0.24 -15.17
N ALA A 18 3.15 -1.01 -14.92
CA ALA A 18 3.12 -1.62 -13.60
C ALA A 18 4.37 -2.47 -13.36
N TRP A 19 5.09 -2.16 -12.29
CA TRP A 19 6.43 -2.66 -12.01
C TRP A 19 6.56 -3.10 -10.57
N LEU A 20 7.35 -4.16 -10.36
CA LEU A 20 7.63 -4.74 -9.06
C LEU A 20 9.11 -4.64 -8.76
N LEU A 21 9.46 -3.87 -7.73
CA LEU A 21 10.80 -3.71 -7.20
C LEU A 21 10.96 -4.72 -6.06
N ARG A 22 11.68 -5.81 -6.31
CA ARG A 22 11.79 -6.94 -5.39
C ARG A 22 12.76 -6.63 -4.26
N GLY A 23 12.34 -6.80 -3.01
CA GLY A 23 13.20 -6.60 -1.85
C GLY A 23 13.77 -5.18 -1.71
N TYR A 24 13.19 -4.19 -2.39
CA TYR A 24 13.64 -2.80 -2.46
C TYR A 24 13.85 -2.15 -1.07
N LEU A 25 13.14 -2.64 -0.05
CA LEU A 25 13.27 -2.14 1.32
C LEU A 25 13.87 -3.15 2.29
N ARG A 26 14.57 -4.17 1.81
CA ARG A 26 15.10 -5.21 2.70
C ARG A 26 15.99 -4.61 3.80
N GLU A 27 16.84 -3.65 3.47
CA GLU A 27 17.74 -3.00 4.43
C GLU A 27 17.06 -1.92 5.27
N SER A 28 16.18 -1.12 4.65
CA SER A 28 15.51 0.00 5.31
C SER A 28 14.23 -0.38 6.07
N ALA A 29 13.74 -1.62 5.91
CA ALA A 29 12.47 -2.07 6.50
C ALA A 29 12.34 -1.83 8.01
N PRO A 30 13.37 -2.05 8.86
CA PRO A 30 13.26 -1.75 10.29
C PRO A 30 12.93 -0.28 10.58
N GLN A 31 13.56 0.65 9.85
CA GLN A 31 13.32 2.10 9.99
C GLN A 31 11.94 2.50 9.47
N ILE A 32 11.50 1.91 8.35
CA ILE A 32 10.16 2.11 7.81
C ILE A 32 9.10 1.61 8.80
N ILE A 33 9.30 0.44 9.40
CA ILE A 33 8.41 -0.14 10.42
C ILE A 33 8.30 0.79 11.64
N GLU A 34 9.41 1.37 12.11
CA GLU A 34 9.34 2.29 13.25
C GLU A 34 8.62 3.60 12.90
N SER A 35 8.80 4.11 11.69
CA SER A 35 8.04 5.26 11.18
C SER A 35 6.54 4.98 11.18
N VAL A 36 6.14 3.79 10.72
CA VAL A 36 4.74 3.32 10.76
C VAL A 36 4.24 3.21 12.20
N ARG A 37 5.02 2.64 13.12
CA ARG A 37 4.63 2.58 14.55
C ARG A 37 4.42 3.97 15.14
N GLY A 38 5.23 4.96 14.76
CA GLY A 38 5.06 6.37 15.14
C GLY A 38 3.71 6.95 14.70
N VAL A 39 3.26 6.62 13.49
CA VAL A 39 1.92 6.99 12.98
C VAL A 39 0.84 6.27 13.80
N LEU A 40 0.96 4.95 13.98
CA LEU A 40 -0.06 4.13 14.64
C LEU A 40 -0.23 4.45 16.14
N ARG A 41 0.78 5.04 16.79
CA ARG A 41 0.65 5.58 18.16
C ARG A 41 -0.29 6.79 18.24
N GLN A 42 -0.41 7.56 17.16
CA GLN A 42 -1.24 8.78 17.09
C GLN A 42 -2.61 8.51 16.46
N SER A 43 -2.66 7.71 15.41
CA SER A 43 -3.89 7.25 14.76
C SER A 43 -3.96 5.72 14.79
N PRO A 44 -4.60 5.14 15.82
CA PRO A 44 -4.63 3.69 16.00
C PRO A 44 -5.35 2.94 14.87
N LEU A 45 -4.97 1.68 14.71
CA LEU A 45 -5.63 0.76 13.79
C LEU A 45 -7.11 0.55 14.16
N ARG A 46 -7.99 0.53 13.16
CA ARG A 46 -9.40 0.15 13.29
C ARG A 46 -9.84 -0.77 12.17
N THR A 47 -10.99 -1.40 12.30
CA THR A 47 -11.73 -1.92 11.14
C THR A 47 -12.69 -0.86 10.63
N MET A 48 -12.80 -0.69 9.32
CA MET A 48 -13.80 0.19 8.71
C MET A 48 -14.99 -0.63 8.19
N GLN A 49 -16.16 0.01 8.11
CA GLN A 49 -17.32 -0.55 7.41
C GLN A 49 -17.27 -0.11 5.95
N VAL A 50 -17.63 -1.00 5.03
CA VAL A 50 -17.91 -0.63 3.64
C VAL A 50 -19.39 -0.23 3.48
N PRO A 51 -19.73 0.55 2.44
CA PRO A 51 -21.10 0.74 2.00
C PRO A 51 -21.86 -0.58 1.95
N GLY A 52 -23.01 -0.64 2.62
CA GLY A 52 -23.76 -1.87 2.86
C GLY A 52 -23.50 -2.54 4.21
N GLY A 53 -22.74 -1.92 5.10
CA GLY A 53 -22.64 -2.25 6.53
C GLY A 53 -21.75 -3.45 6.86
N LYS A 54 -21.06 -4.03 5.88
CA LYS A 54 -20.09 -5.11 6.12
C LYS A 54 -18.78 -4.54 6.66
N TRP A 55 -18.20 -5.21 7.65
CA TRP A 55 -16.89 -4.85 8.19
C TRP A 55 -15.77 -5.44 7.34
N MET A 56 -14.72 -4.64 7.12
CA MET A 56 -13.48 -5.12 6.52
C MET A 56 -12.76 -6.06 7.48
N SER A 57 -12.13 -7.12 6.95
CA SER A 57 -11.25 -8.00 7.75
C SER A 57 -9.87 -7.39 8.01
N VAL A 58 -9.51 -6.33 7.28
CA VAL A 58 -8.24 -5.62 7.38
C VAL A 58 -8.37 -4.51 8.40
N LYS A 59 -7.35 -4.32 9.24
CA LYS A 59 -7.27 -3.15 10.10
C LYS A 59 -6.53 -2.02 9.38
N THR A 60 -7.04 -0.80 9.44
CA THR A 60 -6.54 0.34 8.69
C THR A 60 -6.24 1.55 9.59
N SER A 61 -5.30 2.37 9.14
CA SER A 61 -4.99 3.73 9.62
C SER A 61 -4.42 4.53 8.44
N SER A 62 -4.14 5.82 8.60
CA SER A 62 -3.54 6.66 7.56
C SER A 62 -2.54 7.68 8.11
N CYS A 63 -1.70 8.23 7.24
CA CYS A 63 -0.92 9.45 7.47
C CYS A 63 -0.83 10.28 6.18
N GLY A 64 -0.50 11.56 6.33
CA GLY A 64 -0.48 12.54 5.25
C GLY A 64 -1.51 13.64 5.46
N ALA A 65 -1.64 14.52 4.47
CA ALA A 65 -2.67 15.57 4.48
C ALA A 65 -4.08 14.97 4.37
N LEU A 66 -4.20 13.78 3.75
CA LEU A 66 -5.44 13.07 3.56
C LEU A 66 -5.30 11.60 3.96
N GLY A 67 -6.37 11.04 4.52
CA GLY A 67 -6.51 9.62 4.80
C GLY A 67 -7.77 9.06 4.16
N TRP A 68 -7.68 7.85 3.62
CA TRP A 68 -8.84 7.17 3.03
C TRP A 68 -9.73 6.64 4.16
N VAL A 69 -11.03 6.93 4.07
CA VAL A 69 -12.03 6.50 5.04
C VAL A 69 -13.19 5.82 4.33
N SER A 70 -13.78 4.85 5.03
CA SER A 70 -14.98 4.15 4.60
C SER A 70 -15.94 4.01 5.76
N ASP A 71 -17.20 4.33 5.47
CA ASP A 71 -18.33 4.17 6.39
C ASP A 71 -19.63 3.92 5.58
N ALA A 72 -20.78 3.99 6.26
CA ALA A 72 -22.08 3.82 5.62
C ALA A 72 -22.40 4.87 4.54
N LEU A 73 -21.73 6.03 4.56
CA LEU A 73 -21.95 7.13 3.62
C LEU A 73 -21.14 6.97 2.32
N GLY A 74 -20.09 6.14 2.32
CA GLY A 74 -19.25 5.95 1.14
C GLY A 74 -17.77 5.87 1.45
N TYR A 75 -16.99 5.88 0.36
CA TYR A 75 -15.54 5.99 0.37
C TYR A 75 -15.14 7.43 0.08
N ARG A 76 -14.15 7.96 0.78
CA ARG A 76 -13.63 9.31 0.54
C ARG A 76 -12.24 9.48 1.15
N TYR A 77 -11.55 10.51 0.69
CA TYR A 77 -10.43 11.09 1.43
C TYR A 77 -10.92 12.16 2.40
N ALA A 78 -10.39 12.17 3.62
CA ALA A 78 -10.66 13.16 4.64
C ALA A 78 -9.35 13.65 5.26
N ASP A 79 -9.31 14.91 5.68
CA ASP A 79 -8.19 15.51 6.42
C ASP A 79 -8.17 15.12 7.91
N THR A 80 -9.31 14.64 8.41
CA THR A 80 -9.55 14.32 9.80
C THR A 80 -9.74 12.81 9.97
N ASP A 81 -9.08 12.25 10.98
CA ASP A 81 -9.28 10.87 11.42
C ASP A 81 -10.64 10.73 12.16
N PRO A 82 -11.60 9.94 11.66
CA PRO A 82 -12.91 9.84 12.29
C PRO A 82 -12.94 9.09 13.63
N LEU A 83 -11.84 8.49 14.09
CA LEU A 83 -11.76 7.76 15.37
C LEU A 83 -11.27 8.69 16.47
N THR A 84 -10.30 9.54 16.15
CA THR A 84 -9.68 10.46 17.11
C THR A 84 -10.30 11.87 17.06
N GLY A 85 -10.95 12.22 15.95
CA GLY A 85 -11.45 13.58 15.69
C GLY A 85 -10.33 14.60 15.43
N GLN A 86 -9.09 14.14 15.27
CA GLN A 86 -7.91 14.98 15.01
C GLN A 86 -7.48 14.83 13.54
N PRO A 87 -6.68 15.78 13.01
CA PRO A 87 -6.02 15.58 11.73
C PRO A 87 -5.22 14.27 11.70
N TRP A 88 -5.07 13.66 10.52
CA TRP A 88 -4.17 12.52 10.37
C TRP A 88 -2.73 12.89 10.76
N PRO A 89 -1.94 11.96 11.30
CA PRO A 89 -0.53 12.20 11.53
C PRO A 89 0.16 12.62 10.22
N ALA A 90 1.06 13.59 10.29
CA ALA A 90 1.87 13.98 9.14
C ALA A 90 2.61 12.75 8.58
N MET A 91 2.71 12.66 7.25
CA MET A 91 3.47 11.58 6.62
C MET A 91 4.95 11.70 7.02
N PRO A 92 5.55 10.68 7.65
CA PRO A 92 6.96 10.72 8.00
C PRO A 92 7.81 10.92 6.73
N THR A 93 8.85 11.76 6.80
CA THR A 93 9.72 12.06 5.66
C THR A 93 10.31 10.81 5.02
N ALA A 94 10.67 9.80 5.83
CA ALA A 94 11.17 8.52 5.33
C ALA A 94 10.15 7.78 4.45
N LEU A 95 8.85 7.87 4.75
CA LEU A 95 7.80 7.27 3.93
C LEU A 95 7.56 8.07 2.64
N GLN A 96 7.62 9.40 2.72
CA GLN A 96 7.48 10.27 1.55
C GLN A 96 8.62 10.06 0.56
N VAL A 97 9.88 10.09 1.02
CA VAL A 97 11.07 9.87 0.19
C VAL A 97 11.01 8.50 -0.48
N LEU A 98 10.75 7.45 0.31
CA LEU A 98 10.54 6.09 -0.18
C LEU A 98 9.54 6.03 -1.34
N ALA A 99 8.37 6.62 -1.17
CA ALA A 99 7.32 6.56 -2.18
C ALA A 99 7.70 7.30 -3.47
N ARG A 100 8.38 8.45 -3.34
CA ARG A 100 8.88 9.25 -4.47
C ARG A 100 9.97 8.50 -5.24
N ASP A 101 10.95 7.95 -4.52
CA ASP A 101 12.10 7.27 -5.12
C ASP A 101 11.66 5.99 -5.84
N ALA A 102 10.82 5.16 -5.21
CA ALA A 102 10.29 3.96 -5.85
C ALA A 102 9.44 4.26 -7.10
N ALA A 103 8.69 5.38 -7.10
CA ALA A 103 7.94 5.83 -8.26
C ALA A 103 8.86 6.33 -9.38
N ALA A 104 9.89 7.10 -9.03
CA ALA A 104 10.87 7.64 -9.97
C ALA A 104 11.64 6.54 -10.70
N GLU A 105 12.02 5.48 -9.98
CA GLU A 105 12.73 4.31 -10.51
C GLU A 105 12.04 3.67 -11.73
N VAL A 106 10.71 3.78 -11.79
CA VAL A 106 9.90 3.14 -12.84
C VAL A 106 9.15 4.15 -13.71
N GLY A 107 9.64 5.39 -13.76
CA GLY A 107 9.21 6.41 -14.72
C GLY A 107 8.10 7.35 -14.24
N PHE A 108 7.77 7.36 -12.94
CA PHE A 108 6.80 8.28 -12.34
C PHE A 108 7.46 9.35 -11.46
N GLY A 109 8.53 10.00 -11.95
CA GLY A 109 9.35 10.93 -11.15
C GLY A 109 8.66 12.22 -10.68
N ALA A 110 7.44 12.52 -11.14
CA ALA A 110 6.64 13.66 -10.67
C ALA A 110 5.67 13.28 -9.54
N PHE A 111 5.72 12.05 -9.04
CA PHE A 111 4.81 11.59 -8.00
C PHE A 111 5.12 12.26 -6.66
N GLU A 112 4.12 12.94 -6.09
CA GLU A 112 4.18 13.56 -4.76
C GLU A 112 2.97 13.07 -3.96
N PRO A 113 3.14 12.09 -3.05
CA PRO A 113 2.03 11.55 -2.28
C PRO A 113 1.61 12.52 -1.17
N ASP A 114 0.31 12.70 -1.03
CA ASP A 114 -0.32 13.46 0.07
C ASP A 114 -1.13 12.55 1.01
N ALA A 115 -1.28 11.27 0.65
CA ALA A 115 -2.00 10.26 1.41
C ALA A 115 -1.25 8.93 1.42
N CYS A 116 -1.18 8.30 2.61
CA CYS A 116 -0.70 6.94 2.78
C CYS A 116 -1.70 6.14 3.62
N LEU A 117 -2.35 5.16 2.99
CA LEU A 117 -3.19 4.18 3.68
C LEU A 117 -2.32 3.06 4.25
N ILE A 118 -2.49 2.76 5.53
CA ILE A 118 -1.78 1.68 6.23
C ILE A 118 -2.75 0.53 6.44
N ASN A 119 -2.52 -0.58 5.76
CA ASN A 119 -3.32 -1.81 5.84
C ASN A 119 -2.58 -2.89 6.64
N CYS A 120 -3.17 -3.36 7.74
CA CYS A 120 -2.63 -4.41 8.60
C CYS A 120 -3.51 -5.66 8.53
N TYR A 121 -2.90 -6.77 8.12
CA TYR A 121 -3.55 -8.06 7.88
C TYR A 121 -3.04 -9.08 8.90
N GLN A 122 -3.98 -9.77 9.55
CA GLN A 122 -3.74 -11.03 10.26
C GLN A 122 -4.13 -12.23 9.38
N PRO A 123 -3.74 -13.47 9.75
CA PRO A 123 -4.15 -14.66 9.02
C PRO A 123 -5.66 -14.71 8.77
N GLY A 124 -6.05 -15.01 7.54
CA GLY A 124 -7.44 -15.00 7.07
C GLY A 124 -7.96 -13.65 6.55
N ALA A 125 -7.33 -12.52 6.91
CA ALA A 125 -7.71 -11.21 6.38
C ALA A 125 -7.44 -11.14 4.87
N LYS A 126 -8.32 -10.45 4.13
CA LYS A 126 -8.26 -10.32 2.67
C LYS A 126 -8.74 -8.95 2.20
N MET A 127 -8.41 -8.60 0.96
CA MET A 127 -9.00 -7.49 0.24
C MET A 127 -9.54 -7.99 -1.08
N GLY A 128 -10.85 -7.87 -1.30
CA GLY A 128 -11.48 -8.31 -2.56
C GLY A 128 -10.99 -7.51 -3.76
N LEU A 129 -11.33 -7.95 -4.98
CA LEU A 129 -11.02 -7.17 -6.18
C LEU A 129 -11.76 -5.83 -6.15
N HIS A 130 -10.99 -4.75 -6.22
CA HIS A 130 -11.43 -3.36 -6.23
C HIS A 130 -10.53 -2.51 -7.13
N GLN A 131 -10.94 -1.27 -7.36
CA GLN A 131 -10.14 -0.24 -8.02
C GLN A 131 -9.99 0.92 -7.04
N ASP A 132 -8.82 1.52 -7.05
CA ASP A 132 -8.54 2.77 -6.34
C ASP A 132 -8.99 3.91 -7.26
N ARG A 133 -10.16 4.47 -6.97
CA ARG A 133 -10.87 5.42 -7.84
C ARG A 133 -11.33 6.69 -7.12
N ASP A 134 -10.97 6.82 -5.86
CA ASP A 134 -11.47 7.89 -4.98
C ASP A 134 -10.53 9.11 -4.99
N GLU A 135 -9.39 9.02 -5.69
CA GLU A 135 -8.45 10.11 -5.90
C GLU A 135 -8.97 11.10 -6.96
N LYS A 136 -8.71 12.39 -6.78
CA LYS A 136 -9.08 13.40 -7.79
C LYS A 136 -8.24 13.29 -9.06
N ASP A 137 -6.95 13.03 -8.91
CA ASP A 137 -6.00 12.87 -10.01
C ASP A 137 -5.68 11.40 -10.26
N LEU A 138 -6.29 10.84 -11.31
CA LEU A 138 -6.06 9.47 -11.76
C LEU A 138 -4.86 9.35 -12.72
N SER A 139 -4.05 10.39 -12.90
CA SER A 139 -2.79 10.31 -13.64
C SER A 139 -1.62 9.90 -12.74
N ALA A 140 -1.67 10.25 -11.45
CA ALA A 140 -0.68 9.85 -10.46
C ALA A 140 -0.67 8.32 -10.26
N PRO A 141 0.50 7.68 -10.10
CA PRO A 141 0.59 6.25 -9.83
C PRO A 141 0.09 5.93 -8.41
N ILE A 142 0.02 4.63 -8.13
CA ILE A 142 -0.06 4.09 -6.78
C ILE A 142 1.27 3.39 -6.49
N VAL A 143 1.84 3.67 -5.32
CA VAL A 143 3.02 2.97 -4.79
C VAL A 143 2.58 2.14 -3.58
N SER A 144 2.82 0.84 -3.63
CA SER A 144 2.36 -0.12 -2.64
C SER A 144 3.51 -0.94 -2.07
N VAL A 145 3.84 -0.67 -0.81
CA VAL A 145 4.93 -1.32 -0.08
C VAL A 145 4.40 -2.52 0.70
N SER A 146 5.12 -3.64 0.71
CA SER A 146 4.78 -4.85 1.49
C SER A 146 5.81 -5.13 2.58
N LEU A 147 5.35 -5.34 3.81
CA LEU A 147 6.18 -5.64 4.97
C LEU A 147 5.56 -6.80 5.76
N GLY A 148 6.36 -7.77 6.18
CA GLY A 148 5.92 -8.82 7.09
C GLY A 148 5.56 -10.10 6.35
N LEU A 149 4.48 -10.76 6.74
CA LEU A 149 4.07 -12.00 6.07
C LEU A 149 3.84 -11.80 4.55
N PRO A 150 4.24 -12.77 3.72
CA PRO A 150 3.99 -12.72 2.29
C PRO A 150 2.49 -12.87 2.00
N ALA A 151 2.00 -12.20 0.96
CA ALA A 151 0.63 -12.34 0.50
C ALA A 151 0.55 -12.58 -1.01
N VAL A 152 -0.48 -13.32 -1.43
CA VAL A 152 -0.79 -13.46 -2.85
C VAL A 152 -1.58 -12.23 -3.29
N PHE A 153 -0.93 -11.39 -4.10
CA PHE A 153 -1.56 -10.25 -4.74
C PHE A 153 -2.29 -10.71 -6.00
N MET A 154 -3.45 -10.11 -6.25
CA MET A 154 -4.30 -10.35 -7.41
C MET A 154 -4.29 -9.09 -8.26
N PHE A 155 -3.93 -9.21 -9.53
CA PHE A 155 -3.84 -8.09 -10.47
C PHE A 155 -4.59 -8.44 -11.76
N GLY A 156 -5.74 -7.79 -11.97
CA GLY A 156 -6.65 -8.01 -13.08
C GLY A 156 -6.47 -7.00 -14.22
N GLY A 157 -7.56 -6.76 -14.95
CA GLY A 157 -7.65 -5.75 -16.00
C GLY A 157 -8.55 -4.57 -15.62
N SER A 158 -8.97 -3.80 -16.62
CA SER A 158 -9.85 -2.63 -16.44
C SER A 158 -11.30 -3.03 -16.13
N LYS A 159 -11.71 -4.25 -16.50
CA LYS A 159 -13.01 -4.84 -16.14
C LYS A 159 -12.83 -5.88 -15.04
N ARG A 160 -13.83 -5.98 -14.17
CA ARG A 160 -13.84 -6.93 -13.05
C ARG A 160 -13.76 -8.39 -13.50
N SER A 161 -14.24 -8.70 -14.71
CA SER A 161 -14.27 -10.04 -15.31
C SER A 161 -12.97 -10.41 -16.03
N ASP A 162 -12.02 -9.47 -16.18
CA ASP A 162 -10.78 -9.74 -16.88
C ASP A 162 -9.91 -10.75 -16.12
N ALA A 163 -9.02 -11.43 -16.84
CA ALA A 163 -8.13 -12.43 -16.26
C ALA A 163 -7.26 -11.83 -15.15
N VAL A 164 -7.16 -12.54 -14.03
CA VAL A 164 -6.45 -12.10 -12.83
C VAL A 164 -5.12 -12.82 -12.71
N LYS A 165 -4.01 -12.08 -12.83
CA LYS A 165 -2.67 -12.56 -12.50
C LYS A 165 -2.53 -12.67 -10.98
N ARG A 166 -1.82 -13.68 -10.52
CA ARG A 166 -1.54 -13.92 -9.09
C ARG A 166 -0.04 -14.07 -8.89
N PHE A 167 0.51 -13.33 -7.95
CA PHE A 167 1.93 -13.41 -7.61
C PHE A 167 2.17 -13.07 -6.14
N PRO A 168 3.21 -13.62 -5.51
CA PRO A 168 3.56 -13.28 -4.15
C PRO A 168 4.15 -11.86 -4.09
N LEU A 169 3.74 -11.11 -3.07
CA LEU A 169 4.46 -9.94 -2.57
C LEU A 169 5.05 -10.31 -1.21
N GLU A 170 6.35 -10.09 -1.05
CA GLU A 170 7.12 -10.47 0.12
C GLU A 170 7.56 -9.24 0.93
N HIS A 171 8.22 -9.49 2.06
CA HIS A 171 8.77 -8.42 2.89
C HIS A 171 9.81 -7.60 2.11
N GLY A 172 9.58 -6.29 2.06
CA GLY A 172 10.45 -5.33 1.39
C GLY A 172 10.08 -5.08 -0.08
N ASP A 173 9.12 -5.81 -0.66
CA ASP A 173 8.68 -5.58 -2.04
C ASP A 173 7.92 -4.26 -2.18
N VAL A 174 8.14 -3.56 -3.29
CA VAL A 174 7.36 -2.37 -3.68
C VAL A 174 6.76 -2.59 -5.06
N LEU A 175 5.43 -2.49 -5.14
CA LEU A 175 4.68 -2.55 -6.39
C LEU A 175 4.22 -1.14 -6.75
N VAL A 176 4.54 -0.70 -7.97
CA VAL A 176 4.12 0.60 -8.49
C VAL A 176 3.28 0.39 -9.74
N TRP A 177 2.11 1.01 -9.82
CA TRP A 177 1.29 0.99 -11.03
C TRP A 177 0.62 2.33 -11.30
N GLY A 178 0.61 2.72 -12.57
CA GLY A 178 0.04 3.98 -13.03
C GLY A 178 -0.33 3.89 -14.51
N GLY A 179 -0.53 5.05 -15.16
CA GLY A 179 -0.88 5.12 -16.58
C GLY A 179 -2.05 4.20 -16.95
N VAL A 180 -1.88 3.37 -17.97
CA VAL A 180 -2.91 2.41 -18.42
C VAL A 180 -3.31 1.38 -17.34
N SER A 181 -2.44 1.11 -16.37
CA SER A 181 -2.70 0.19 -15.28
C SER A 181 -3.31 0.88 -14.05
N ARG A 182 -3.40 2.21 -14.02
CA ARG A 182 -3.81 2.98 -12.83
C ARG A 182 -5.20 2.56 -12.28
N MET A 183 -6.06 2.10 -13.18
CA MET A 183 -7.43 1.69 -12.89
C MET A 183 -7.65 0.18 -13.05
N VAL A 184 -6.65 -0.66 -12.78
CA VAL A 184 -6.84 -2.12 -12.78
C VAL A 184 -7.55 -2.60 -11.52
N TYR A 185 -8.40 -3.61 -11.69
CA TYR A 185 -8.92 -4.37 -10.55
C TYR A 185 -7.79 -5.12 -9.87
N HIS A 186 -7.63 -4.93 -8.56
CA HIS A 186 -6.61 -5.62 -7.79
C HIS A 186 -7.10 -5.96 -6.39
N GLY A 187 -6.35 -6.80 -5.67
CA GLY A 187 -6.71 -7.22 -4.33
C GLY A 187 -5.69 -8.15 -3.70
N VAL A 188 -6.00 -8.60 -2.49
CA VAL A 188 -5.13 -9.48 -1.68
C VAL A 188 -5.94 -10.71 -1.31
N ALA A 189 -5.47 -11.90 -1.70
CA ALA A 189 -6.08 -13.15 -1.28
C ALA A 189 -5.99 -13.33 0.26
N PRO A 190 -6.79 -14.21 0.88
CA PRO A 190 -6.70 -14.47 2.31
C PRO A 190 -5.26 -14.74 2.76
N LEU A 191 -4.79 -13.96 3.74
CA LEU A 191 -3.43 -14.09 4.27
C LEU A 191 -3.26 -15.47 4.90
N LYS A 192 -2.19 -16.17 4.53
CA LYS A 192 -1.85 -17.46 5.14
C LYS A 192 -1.27 -17.23 6.55
N ALA A 193 -1.45 -18.21 7.42
CA ALA A 193 -0.77 -18.22 8.72
C ALA A 193 0.76 -18.30 8.52
N GLY A 194 1.50 -17.66 9.41
CA GLY A 194 2.96 -17.64 9.37
C GLY A 194 3.53 -16.74 10.46
N HIS A 195 4.85 -16.62 10.48
CA HIS A 195 5.58 -15.74 11.39
C HIS A 195 6.69 -14.99 10.65
N HIS A 196 6.78 -13.68 10.89
CA HIS A 196 7.85 -12.80 10.40
C HIS A 196 8.65 -12.23 11.57
N PRO A 197 10.00 -12.23 11.54
CA PRO A 197 10.84 -11.84 12.68
C PRO A 197 10.54 -10.45 13.26
N LEU A 198 10.19 -9.48 12.41
CA LEU A 198 9.95 -8.09 12.84
C LEU A 198 8.49 -7.77 13.19
N LEU A 199 7.54 -8.55 12.68
CA LEU A 199 6.10 -8.22 12.67
C LEU A 199 5.21 -9.37 13.18
N GLY A 200 5.79 -10.50 13.60
CA GLY A 200 5.05 -11.66 14.05
C GLY A 200 4.10 -12.18 12.97
N GLU A 201 2.83 -12.36 13.33
CA GLU A 201 1.78 -12.85 12.43
C GLU A 201 1.21 -11.79 11.46
N TRP A 202 1.78 -10.58 11.43
CA TRP A 202 1.22 -9.47 10.68
C TRP A 202 1.87 -9.31 9.31
N ARG A 203 1.03 -8.96 8.32
CA ARG A 203 1.44 -8.24 7.11
C ARG A 203 0.99 -6.80 7.22
N VAL A 204 1.88 -5.87 6.91
CA VAL A 204 1.60 -4.44 6.78
C VAL A 204 1.79 -4.05 5.32
N ASN A 205 0.89 -3.23 4.80
CA ASN A 205 0.98 -2.63 3.48
C ASN A 205 0.79 -1.12 3.59
N LEU A 206 1.68 -0.37 2.95
CA LEU A 206 1.59 1.08 2.84
C LEU A 206 1.22 1.40 1.40
N THR A 207 0.11 2.08 1.19
CA THR A 207 -0.35 2.47 -0.15
C THR A 207 -0.36 3.98 -0.26
N PHE A 208 0.62 4.51 -1.01
CA PHE A 208 0.82 5.93 -1.24
C PHE A 208 0.08 6.38 -2.48
N ARG A 209 -0.58 7.54 -2.38
CA ARG A 209 -1.37 8.13 -3.46
C ARG A 209 -1.29 9.66 -3.40
N ARG A 210 -1.62 10.29 -4.52
CA ARG A 210 -1.97 11.71 -4.61
C ARG A 210 -3.49 11.80 -4.72
N ALA A 211 -4.13 12.22 -3.64
CA ALA A 211 -5.58 12.21 -3.48
C ALA A 211 -6.23 13.58 -3.68
N GLY A 212 -5.53 14.66 -3.31
CA GLY A 212 -6.03 16.03 -3.22
C GLY A 212 -6.09 16.81 -4.53
#